data_AF-A0A2W3ZBZ5-F1
#
_entry.id   AF-A0A2W3ZBZ5-F1
#
_cell.length_a   1.000
_cell.length_b   1.000
_cell.length_c   1.000
_cell.angle_alpha   90.00
_cell.angle_beta   90.00
_cell.angle_gamma   90.00
#
_symmetry.space_group_name_H-M   'P 1'
#
loop_
_entity.id
_entity.type
_entity.pdbx_description
1 polymer ?
#
loop_
_entity_poly.entity_id
_entity_poly.type
_entity_poly.pdbx_seq_one_letter_code
_entity_poly.pdbx_strand_id
1 'polypeptide(L)'
;MKKKRLILAAFMLFLATVGVMDFASAEEKTVTGRGTVEYTGEHPKEPVDPENPVKPVDPGPGPSTDGDLRFDFAPTLNFGRSKITETDRNFYVNAQLFHDGTPARGNYLQITDSRAEASGWTLQVRQEYQFKNDVIQDDAEKELKGAVLSFDKAWANSAYTQEKSPQLSKDIIQLNAPGTTFPVASADQGQGKGTWIISFGASAENNGDQANTMFPKVDEKNQPVLDENFENQQVQGNKAIFLSVPDAVKIHPVQYQTELTWILAELP
;
A
#
# COMPACT_ATOMS: atom_id res chain seq x y z
N MET A 1 95.58 -55.85 -22.28
CA MET A 1 94.91 -54.78 -21.50
C MET A 1 94.55 -53.63 -22.42
N LYS A 2 93.28 -53.21 -22.32
CA LYS A 2 92.57 -52.00 -22.84
C LYS A 2 92.49 -51.74 -24.36
N LYS A 3 91.27 -51.43 -24.77
CA LYS A 3 90.68 -51.49 -26.12
C LYS A 3 90.73 -50.14 -26.84
N LYS A 4 90.88 -50.23 -28.16
CA LYS A 4 90.41 -49.38 -29.29
C LYS A 4 89.48 -48.19 -28.95
N ARG A 5 89.62 -47.06 -29.65
CA ARG A 5 88.84 -46.71 -30.88
C ARG A 5 89.16 -45.30 -31.40
N LEU A 6 89.33 -45.24 -32.73
CA LEU A 6 89.32 -44.08 -33.62
C LEU A 6 87.89 -43.52 -33.73
N ILE A 7 87.69 -42.20 -33.94
CA ILE A 7 86.61 -41.61 -34.78
C ILE A 7 86.80 -40.07 -34.95
N LEU A 8 86.94 -39.70 -36.22
CA LEU A 8 86.46 -38.52 -36.96
C LEU A 8 85.77 -37.36 -36.18
N ALA A 9 86.31 -36.15 -36.31
CA ALA A 9 85.63 -34.90 -35.97
C ALA A 9 85.15 -34.21 -37.25
N ALA A 10 83.82 -34.14 -37.42
CA ALA A 10 83.15 -33.39 -38.48
C ALA A 10 82.49 -32.14 -37.89
N PHE A 11 82.67 -31.02 -38.59
CA PHE A 11 82.11 -29.70 -38.30
C PHE A 11 80.58 -29.72 -38.46
N MET A 12 79.82 -29.13 -37.53
CA MET A 12 78.40 -28.84 -37.76
C MET A 12 78.01 -27.51 -37.08
N LEU A 13 77.59 -26.57 -37.93
CA LEU A 13 77.12 -25.21 -37.62
C LEU A 13 75.72 -25.30 -37.01
N PHE A 14 75.52 -24.81 -35.79
CA PHE A 14 74.22 -24.85 -35.11
C PHE A 14 73.43 -23.57 -35.42
N LEU A 15 72.33 -23.70 -36.17
CA LEU A 15 71.36 -22.65 -36.43
C LEU A 15 70.23 -22.79 -35.40
N ALA A 16 70.12 -21.84 -34.47
CA ALA A 16 69.07 -21.84 -33.46
C ALA A 16 67.76 -21.28 -34.06
N THR A 17 66.78 -22.15 -34.29
CA THR A 17 65.40 -21.75 -34.57
C THR A 17 64.65 -21.54 -33.25
N VAL A 18 64.29 -20.30 -32.93
CA VAL A 18 63.37 -19.99 -31.82
C VAL A 18 61.95 -20.22 -32.34
N GLY A 19 61.28 -21.26 -31.84
CA GLY A 19 59.86 -21.48 -32.08
C GLY A 19 59.02 -20.52 -31.23
N VAL A 20 58.12 -19.78 -31.86
CA VAL A 20 57.08 -19.01 -31.15
C VAL A 20 56.01 -20.00 -30.70
N MET A 21 55.77 -20.11 -29.40
CA MET A 21 54.60 -20.83 -28.88
C MET A 21 53.40 -19.90 -28.94
N ASP A 22 52.39 -20.26 -29.73
CA ASP A 22 51.09 -19.59 -29.72
C ASP A 22 50.35 -19.99 -28.44
N PHE A 23 50.10 -19.03 -27.56
CA PHE A 23 49.22 -19.24 -26.42
C PHE A 23 47.78 -19.19 -26.94
N ALA A 24 47.14 -20.35 -27.07
CA ALA A 24 45.71 -20.42 -27.33
C ALA A 24 44.94 -19.84 -26.13
N SER A 25 44.49 -18.59 -26.25
CA SER A 25 43.52 -18.00 -25.31
C SER A 25 42.14 -18.55 -25.66
N ALA A 26 41.53 -19.29 -24.74
CA ALA A 26 40.13 -19.65 -24.87
C ALA A 26 39.27 -18.39 -24.68
N GLU A 27 38.48 -18.05 -25.70
CA GLU A 27 37.53 -16.96 -25.65
C GLU A 27 36.40 -17.33 -24.67
N GLU A 28 36.12 -16.47 -23.69
CA GLU A 28 35.08 -16.70 -22.69
C GLU A 28 33.70 -16.65 -23.36
N LYS A 29 33.09 -17.81 -23.60
CA LYS A 29 31.75 -17.93 -24.18
C LYS A 29 30.73 -18.00 -23.06
N THR A 30 30.10 -16.87 -22.74
CA THR A 30 29.00 -16.83 -21.78
C THR A 30 27.69 -17.27 -22.44
N VAL A 31 27.04 -18.29 -21.90
CA VAL A 31 25.65 -18.65 -22.22
C VAL A 31 24.76 -18.14 -21.09
N THR A 32 23.92 -17.13 -21.39
CA THR A 32 22.87 -16.66 -20.48
C THR A 32 21.64 -17.55 -20.63
N GLY A 33 21.43 -18.47 -19.68
CA GLY A 33 20.15 -19.16 -19.55
C GLY A 33 19.11 -18.21 -18.95
N ARG A 34 18.00 -17.95 -19.66
CA ARG A 34 16.82 -17.33 -19.04
C ARG A 34 15.98 -18.45 -18.44
N GLY A 35 15.93 -18.50 -17.10
CA GLY A 35 14.93 -19.29 -16.40
C GLY A 35 13.68 -18.44 -16.19
N THR A 36 12.52 -18.92 -16.62
CA THR A 36 11.22 -18.37 -16.23
C THR A 36 10.64 -19.25 -15.14
N VAL A 37 10.25 -18.64 -14.02
CA VAL A 37 9.41 -19.30 -13.01
C VAL A 37 8.00 -18.80 -13.25
N GLU A 38 7.10 -19.68 -13.67
CA GLU A 38 5.66 -19.42 -13.64
C GLU A 38 5.14 -19.84 -12.26
N TYR A 39 4.64 -18.88 -11.49
CA TYR A 39 3.95 -19.17 -10.23
C TYR A 39 2.49 -19.47 -10.56
N THR A 40 2.14 -20.75 -10.68
CA THR A 40 0.74 -21.19 -10.75
C THR A 40 0.21 -21.32 -9.32
N GLY A 41 -0.02 -20.19 -8.66
CA GLY A 41 -0.70 -20.11 -7.39
C GLY A 41 -1.65 -18.94 -7.44
N GLU A 42 -2.91 -19.12 -7.01
CA GLU A 42 -3.80 -17.99 -6.81
C GLU A 42 -3.12 -17.00 -5.86
N HIS A 43 -3.03 -15.73 -6.28
CA HIS A 43 -2.55 -14.69 -5.37
C HIS A 43 -3.50 -14.61 -4.18
N PRO A 44 -3.02 -14.76 -2.93
CA PRO A 44 -3.90 -14.74 -1.77
C PRO A 44 -4.77 -13.48 -1.78
N LYS A 45 -6.08 -13.67 -1.56
CA LYS A 45 -7.03 -12.56 -1.39
C LYS A 45 -7.11 -12.07 0.05
N GLU A 46 -6.40 -12.73 0.96
CA GLU A 46 -6.43 -12.42 2.38
C GLU A 46 -5.81 -11.03 2.62
N PRO A 47 -6.48 -10.17 3.41
CA PRO A 47 -5.87 -8.94 3.87
C PRO A 47 -4.60 -9.23 4.69
N VAL A 48 -3.57 -8.40 4.51
CA VAL A 48 -2.32 -8.47 5.28
C VAL A 48 -2.15 -7.23 6.17
N ASP A 49 -1.31 -7.32 7.21
CA ASP A 49 -0.99 -6.19 8.08
C ASP A 49 -0.41 -5.05 7.22
N PRO A 50 -1.03 -3.87 7.21
CA PRO A 50 -0.56 -2.75 6.39
C PRO A 50 0.86 -2.28 6.75
N GLU A 51 1.31 -2.56 7.97
CA GLU A 51 2.67 -2.26 8.44
C GLU A 51 3.60 -3.48 8.37
N ASN A 52 3.07 -4.70 8.18
CA ASN A 52 3.84 -5.93 8.02
C ASN A 52 3.23 -6.83 6.91
N PRO A 53 3.43 -6.49 5.62
CA PRO A 53 2.66 -7.03 4.49
C PRO A 53 2.89 -8.52 4.17
N VAL A 54 3.73 -9.20 4.95
CA VAL A 54 3.94 -10.65 4.90
C VAL A 54 3.05 -11.42 5.90
N LYS A 55 2.39 -10.72 6.82
CA LYS A 55 1.56 -11.29 7.88
C LYS A 55 0.08 -11.10 7.52
N PRO A 56 -0.68 -12.18 7.27
CA PRO A 56 -2.14 -12.11 7.14
C PRO A 56 -2.79 -11.57 8.42
N VAL A 57 -3.91 -10.86 8.27
CA VAL A 57 -4.70 -10.30 9.36
C VAL A 57 -6.19 -10.41 9.07
N ASP A 58 -7.02 -10.31 10.10
CA ASP A 58 -8.48 -10.27 9.97
C ASP A 58 -9.01 -8.87 10.33
N PRO A 59 -9.19 -7.96 9.35
CA PRO A 59 -9.74 -6.63 9.59
C PRO A 59 -11.27 -6.61 9.75
N GLY A 60 -11.92 -7.78 9.75
CA GLY A 60 -13.36 -7.91 9.62
C GLY A 60 -13.84 -7.75 8.17
N PRO A 61 -15.16 -7.68 7.95
CA PRO A 61 -15.71 -7.58 6.61
C PRO A 61 -15.37 -6.24 5.95
N GLY A 62 -14.97 -6.28 4.68
CA GLY A 62 -14.75 -5.10 3.85
C GLY A 62 -15.09 -5.40 2.38
N PRO A 63 -15.40 -4.37 1.57
CA PRO A 63 -15.57 -4.55 0.14
C PRO A 63 -14.30 -5.13 -0.50
N SER A 64 -14.49 -6.10 -1.39
CA SER A 64 -13.46 -6.70 -2.24
C SER A 64 -14.02 -6.93 -3.64
N THR A 65 -13.14 -7.08 -4.63
CA THR A 65 -13.53 -7.39 -6.02
C THR A 65 -12.80 -8.64 -6.51
N ASP A 66 -13.29 -9.21 -7.61
CA ASP A 66 -12.65 -10.33 -8.29
C ASP A 66 -11.81 -9.88 -9.48
N GLY A 67 -11.03 -10.81 -10.04
CA GLY A 67 -10.18 -10.59 -11.21
C GLY A 67 -8.71 -10.40 -10.89
N ASP A 68 -7.92 -10.21 -11.94
CA ASP A 68 -6.46 -10.08 -11.82
C ASP A 68 -6.01 -8.70 -11.37
N LEU A 69 -6.80 -7.65 -11.60
CA LEU A 69 -6.64 -6.35 -10.97
C LEU A 69 -7.85 -6.11 -10.07
N ARG A 70 -7.63 -6.10 -8.75
CA ARG A 70 -8.74 -6.11 -7.78
C ARG A 70 -8.40 -5.43 -6.47
N PHE A 71 -9.45 -5.08 -5.73
CA PHE A 71 -9.37 -4.83 -4.30
C PHE A 71 -9.45 -6.15 -3.53
N ASP A 72 -8.47 -6.43 -2.69
CA ASP A 72 -8.59 -7.47 -1.66
C ASP A 72 -9.27 -6.92 -0.41
N PHE A 73 -9.11 -5.62 -0.13
CA PHE A 73 -9.75 -4.95 1.00
C PHE A 73 -9.90 -3.44 0.75
N ALA A 74 -11.02 -2.87 1.18
CA ALA A 74 -11.24 -1.44 1.31
C ALA A 74 -11.87 -1.11 2.68
N PRO A 75 -11.52 0.04 3.30
CA PRO A 75 -11.92 0.33 4.67
C PRO A 75 -13.34 0.89 4.72
N THR A 76 -14.10 0.46 5.74
CA THR A 76 -15.31 1.18 6.16
C THR A 76 -14.92 2.27 7.16
N LEU A 77 -15.23 3.53 6.86
CA LEU A 77 -14.84 4.66 7.71
C LEU A 77 -15.88 4.91 8.79
N ASN A 78 -15.51 4.71 10.06
CA ASN A 78 -16.35 4.99 11.22
C ASN A 78 -15.73 6.13 12.03
N PHE A 79 -16.44 7.24 12.24
CA PHE A 79 -15.93 8.38 13.03
C PHE A 79 -16.22 8.26 14.53
N GLY A 80 -17.03 7.27 14.91
CA GLY A 80 -17.50 7.08 16.28
C GLY A 80 -18.37 8.24 16.76
N ARG A 81 -18.60 8.27 18.07
CA ARG A 81 -19.28 9.39 18.72
C ARG A 81 -18.27 10.51 18.97
N SER A 82 -18.67 11.73 18.66
CA SER A 82 -17.87 12.92 18.92
C SER A 82 -18.73 13.98 19.57
N LYS A 83 -18.15 14.74 20.50
CA LYS A 83 -18.81 15.89 21.10
C LYS A 83 -18.97 16.97 20.05
N ILE A 84 -20.17 17.53 19.92
CA ILE A 84 -20.42 18.68 19.06
C ILE A 84 -19.88 19.92 19.77
N THR A 85 -18.97 20.64 19.11
CA THR A 85 -18.42 21.92 19.54
C THR A 85 -18.91 23.03 18.61
N GLU A 86 -18.90 24.28 19.08
CA GLU A 86 -19.29 25.44 18.25
C GLU A 86 -18.20 25.81 17.23
N THR A 87 -16.93 25.54 17.56
CA THR A 87 -15.74 25.83 16.75
C THR A 87 -14.83 24.59 16.68
N ASP A 88 -13.89 24.58 15.73
CA ASP A 88 -12.90 23.50 15.53
C ASP A 88 -13.53 22.11 15.29
N ARG A 89 -14.50 22.06 14.37
CA ARG A 89 -15.32 20.88 14.09
C ARG A 89 -14.63 19.88 13.16
N ASN A 90 -13.53 19.32 13.64
CA ASN A 90 -12.80 18.22 13.02
C ASN A 90 -13.12 16.89 13.72
N PHE A 91 -13.71 15.97 12.98
CA PHE A 91 -14.04 14.63 13.47
C PHE A 91 -13.07 13.61 12.87
N TYR A 92 -12.25 12.99 13.71
CA TYR A 92 -11.25 12.01 13.28
C TYR A 92 -11.85 10.60 13.19
N VAL A 93 -11.47 9.87 12.14
CA VAL A 93 -11.93 8.49 11.95
C VAL A 93 -11.40 7.58 13.06
N ASN A 94 -12.11 6.50 13.34
CA ASN A 94 -11.59 5.34 14.06
C ASN A 94 -10.58 4.64 13.15
N ALA A 95 -9.47 4.25 13.76
CA ALA A 95 -8.46 3.47 13.10
C ALA A 95 -8.93 2.03 12.84
N GLN A 96 -8.20 1.29 12.00
CA GLN A 96 -8.52 -0.10 11.70
C GLN A 96 -8.14 -1.01 12.87
N LEU A 97 -9.11 -1.80 13.35
CA LEU A 97 -8.92 -2.87 14.34
C LEU A 97 -8.90 -4.23 13.65
N PHE A 98 -8.44 -5.27 14.35
CA PHE A 98 -8.33 -6.62 13.80
C PHE A 98 -8.79 -7.66 14.81
N HIS A 99 -9.47 -8.71 14.35
CA HIS A 99 -9.98 -9.79 15.21
C HIS A 99 -8.90 -10.77 15.68
N ASP A 100 -7.74 -10.77 15.02
CA ASP A 100 -6.63 -11.69 15.28
C ASP A 100 -5.66 -11.23 16.37
N GLY A 101 -5.98 -10.12 17.06
CA GLY A 101 -5.14 -9.51 18.08
C GLY A 101 -3.99 -8.65 17.53
N THR A 102 -3.95 -8.39 16.22
CA THR A 102 -3.05 -7.39 15.65
C THR A 102 -3.40 -6.00 16.18
N PRO A 103 -2.43 -5.19 16.65
CA PRO A 103 -2.72 -3.84 17.14
C PRO A 103 -3.30 -2.94 16.06
N ALA A 104 -4.02 -1.90 16.49
CA ALA A 104 -4.67 -0.97 15.56
C ALA A 104 -3.70 -0.35 14.56
N ARG A 105 -4.17 -0.12 13.33
CA ARG A 105 -3.42 0.46 12.21
C ARG A 105 -4.14 1.66 11.60
N GLY A 106 -3.41 2.47 10.84
CA GLY A 106 -4.03 3.43 9.93
C GLY A 106 -5.02 2.73 9.00
N ASN A 107 -6.06 3.44 8.56
CA ASN A 107 -7.03 2.88 7.61
C ASN A 107 -6.32 2.66 6.28
N TYR A 108 -6.55 1.52 5.63
CA TYR A 108 -5.80 1.14 4.44
C TYR A 108 -6.66 0.46 3.38
N LEU A 109 -6.19 0.49 2.15
CA LEU A 109 -6.67 -0.35 1.05
C LEU A 109 -5.62 -1.42 0.72
N GLN A 110 -6.07 -2.58 0.26
CA GLN A 110 -5.22 -3.59 -0.34
C GLN A 110 -5.67 -3.85 -1.78
N ILE A 111 -4.71 -3.73 -2.70
CA ILE A 111 -4.91 -3.91 -4.14
C ILE A 111 -3.95 -5.00 -4.59
N THR A 112 -4.45 -5.93 -5.42
CA THR A 112 -3.59 -6.91 -6.10
C THR A 112 -3.70 -6.74 -7.61
N ASP A 113 -2.54 -6.65 -8.25
CA ASP A 113 -2.37 -6.76 -9.70
C ASP A 113 -1.58 -8.03 -10.02
N SER A 114 -2.28 -9.09 -10.37
CA SER A 114 -1.77 -10.40 -10.78
C SER A 114 -1.76 -10.59 -12.30
N ARG A 115 -2.01 -9.55 -13.10
CA ARG A 115 -2.01 -9.65 -14.56
C ARG A 115 -0.62 -10.07 -15.07
N ALA A 116 -0.61 -10.85 -16.15
CA ALA A 116 0.64 -11.28 -16.79
C ALA A 116 1.48 -10.06 -17.19
N GLU A 117 0.85 -9.11 -17.87
CA GLU A 117 1.44 -7.83 -18.25
C GLU A 117 1.33 -6.82 -17.10
N ALA A 118 2.43 -6.11 -16.83
CA ALA A 118 2.46 -5.03 -15.84
C ALA A 118 2.00 -3.71 -16.48
N SER A 119 0.75 -3.63 -16.95
CA SER A 119 0.21 -2.45 -17.64
C SER A 119 0.14 -1.21 -16.73
N GLY A 120 0.07 -1.41 -15.41
CA GLY A 120 -0.17 -0.36 -14.43
C GLY A 120 -1.66 -0.13 -14.17
N TRP A 121 -1.97 0.73 -13.21
CA TRP A 121 -3.33 0.99 -12.74
C TRP A 121 -3.47 2.35 -12.07
N THR A 122 -4.70 2.83 -11.93
CA THR A 122 -5.06 4.04 -11.18
C THR A 122 -6.07 3.71 -10.10
N LEU A 123 -5.90 4.34 -8.94
CA LEU A 123 -6.81 4.32 -7.81
C LEU A 123 -7.36 5.72 -7.56
N GLN A 124 -8.67 5.82 -7.49
CA GLN A 124 -9.37 7.06 -7.21
C GLN A 124 -10.47 6.85 -6.18
N VAL A 125 -10.93 7.93 -5.55
CA VAL A 125 -12.03 7.92 -4.59
C VAL A 125 -13.05 9.00 -4.94
N ARG A 126 -14.33 8.69 -4.73
CA ARG A 126 -15.44 9.62 -4.91
C ARG A 126 -16.39 9.53 -3.71
N GLN A 127 -16.83 10.68 -3.22
CA GLN A 127 -17.96 10.74 -2.30
C GLN A 127 -19.25 10.89 -3.11
N GLU A 128 -20.20 9.96 -3.00
CA GLU A 128 -21.40 9.96 -3.85
C GLU A 128 -22.39 11.06 -3.43
N TYR A 129 -22.59 11.24 -2.13
CA TYR A 129 -23.47 12.25 -1.55
C TYR A 129 -22.91 12.79 -0.25
N GLN A 130 -23.28 14.01 0.12
CA GLN A 130 -22.81 14.61 1.38
C GLN A 130 -23.30 13.78 2.59
N PHE A 131 -22.55 13.84 3.71
CA PHE A 131 -22.98 13.31 5.00
C PHE A 131 -24.39 13.81 5.33
N LYS A 132 -25.34 12.88 5.42
CA LYS A 132 -26.76 13.18 5.59
C LYS A 132 -27.44 12.28 6.62
N ASN A 133 -28.56 12.75 7.15
CA ASN A 133 -29.45 11.97 8.00
C ASN A 133 -30.91 12.25 7.63
N ASP A 134 -31.67 11.20 7.29
CA ASP A 134 -33.06 11.34 6.83
C ASP A 134 -34.09 11.47 7.96
N VAL A 135 -33.69 11.30 9.23
CA VAL A 135 -34.57 11.47 10.40
C VAL A 135 -34.82 12.95 10.72
N ILE A 136 -33.89 13.84 10.33
CA ILE A 136 -34.02 15.29 10.49
C ILE A 136 -35.19 15.78 9.63
N GLN A 137 -36.12 16.53 10.22
CA GLN A 137 -37.34 16.98 9.53
C GLN A 137 -37.09 18.19 8.62
N ASP A 138 -36.14 19.05 8.97
CA ASP A 138 -35.77 20.21 8.16
C ASP A 138 -34.81 19.80 7.04
N ASP A 139 -35.30 19.81 5.79
CA ASP A 139 -34.51 19.47 4.60
C ASP A 139 -33.25 20.32 4.44
N ALA A 140 -33.25 21.57 4.95
CA ALA A 140 -32.07 22.42 4.88
C ALA A 140 -30.94 21.94 5.81
N GLU A 141 -31.28 21.21 6.86
CA GLU A 141 -30.38 20.75 7.93
C GLU A 141 -30.07 19.23 7.85
N LYS A 142 -30.66 18.51 6.89
CA LYS A 142 -30.42 17.06 6.69
C LYS A 142 -28.98 16.71 6.32
N GLU A 143 -28.29 17.63 5.64
CA GLU A 143 -26.93 17.43 5.14
C GLU A 143 -25.93 18.34 5.84
N LEU A 144 -24.73 17.84 6.06
CA LEU A 144 -23.58 18.63 6.50
C LEU A 144 -22.99 19.41 5.31
N LYS A 145 -23.74 20.38 4.78
CA LYS A 145 -23.36 21.12 3.57
C LYS A 145 -22.01 21.83 3.72
N GLY A 146 -21.11 21.60 2.77
CA GLY A 146 -19.75 22.13 2.79
C GLY A 146 -18.80 21.38 3.72
N ALA A 147 -19.23 20.29 4.36
CA ALA A 147 -18.30 19.40 5.05
C ALA A 147 -17.34 18.74 4.06
N VAL A 148 -16.08 18.61 4.48
CA VAL A 148 -14.99 18.08 3.65
C VAL A 148 -14.39 16.87 4.35
N LEU A 149 -14.45 15.72 3.69
CA LEU A 149 -13.72 14.53 4.11
C LEU A 149 -12.31 14.57 3.54
N SER A 150 -11.31 14.58 4.41
CA SER A 150 -9.90 14.70 4.04
C SER A 150 -9.14 13.41 4.33
N PHE A 151 -8.30 12.98 3.38
CA PHE A 151 -7.32 11.91 3.54
C PHE A 151 -5.91 12.48 3.37
N ASP A 152 -5.05 12.21 4.34
CA ASP A 152 -3.68 12.71 4.43
C ASP A 152 -2.74 11.58 4.86
N LYS A 153 -1.41 11.83 4.82
CA LYS A 153 -0.38 10.90 5.29
C LYS A 153 -0.51 9.52 4.64
N ALA A 154 -0.78 9.54 3.35
CA ALA A 154 -0.81 8.35 2.52
C ALA A 154 0.62 7.79 2.39
N TRP A 155 0.76 6.48 2.54
CA TRP A 155 2.02 5.78 2.27
C TRP A 155 1.72 4.39 1.72
N ALA A 156 2.65 3.87 0.93
CA ALA A 156 2.51 2.58 0.26
C ALA A 156 3.42 1.55 0.90
N ASN A 157 2.94 0.33 1.07
CA ASN A 157 3.74 -0.79 1.59
C ASN A 157 3.46 -2.06 0.78
N SER A 158 4.42 -2.98 0.79
CA SER A 158 4.31 -4.25 0.08
C SER A 158 5.29 -5.28 0.60
N ALA A 159 4.96 -6.57 0.47
CA ALA A 159 5.92 -7.65 0.64
C ALA A 159 6.93 -7.72 -0.52
N TYR A 160 6.65 -7.01 -1.63
CA TYR A 160 7.52 -6.86 -2.79
C TYR A 160 8.49 -5.67 -2.62
N THR A 161 9.41 -5.52 -3.57
CA THR A 161 10.36 -4.41 -3.56
C THR A 161 9.68 -3.04 -3.71
N GLN A 162 10.10 -2.07 -2.88
CA GLN A 162 9.58 -0.71 -2.92
C GLN A 162 9.97 0.06 -4.20
N GLU A 163 10.95 -0.43 -4.96
CA GLU A 163 11.31 0.10 -6.29
C GLU A 163 10.15 0.05 -7.30
N LYS A 164 9.13 -0.79 -7.03
CA LYS A 164 7.94 -0.96 -7.86
C LYS A 164 6.69 -0.30 -7.28
N SER A 165 6.85 0.53 -6.25
CA SER A 165 5.74 1.20 -5.56
C SER A 165 4.91 2.05 -6.51
N PRO A 166 3.57 2.04 -6.37
CA PRO A 166 2.74 3.05 -7.00
C PRO A 166 3.13 4.43 -6.47
N GLN A 167 2.89 5.43 -7.29
CA GLN A 167 2.96 6.85 -6.93
C GLN A 167 1.69 7.23 -6.17
N LEU A 168 1.83 7.97 -5.08
CA LEU A 168 0.71 8.47 -4.29
C LEU A 168 0.42 9.93 -4.65
N SER A 169 -0.82 10.36 -4.43
CA SER A 169 -1.14 11.79 -4.41
C SER A 169 -0.23 12.51 -3.41
N LYS A 170 0.40 13.61 -3.85
CA LYS A 170 1.33 14.40 -3.04
C LYS A 170 0.62 15.33 -2.07
N ASP A 171 -0.60 15.74 -2.41
CA ASP A 171 -1.41 16.65 -1.62
C ASP A 171 -2.48 15.89 -0.85
N ILE A 172 -2.99 16.53 0.21
CA ILE A 172 -4.16 16.07 0.97
C ILE A 172 -5.33 15.90 0.00
N ILE A 173 -5.94 14.72 0.01
CA ILE A 173 -7.11 14.40 -0.81
C ILE A 173 -8.34 14.95 -0.09
N GLN A 174 -8.92 16.03 -0.61
CA GLN A 174 -10.07 16.70 -0.02
C GLN A 174 -11.34 16.44 -0.83
N LEU A 175 -12.22 15.57 -0.33
CA LEU A 175 -13.52 15.32 -0.94
C LEU A 175 -14.46 16.47 -0.57
N ASN A 176 -14.37 17.57 -1.33
CA ASN A 176 -15.09 18.82 -1.10
C ASN A 176 -16.31 19.00 -2.02
N ALA A 177 -16.48 18.10 -2.99
CA ALA A 177 -17.56 18.13 -3.97
C ALA A 177 -18.09 16.70 -4.20
N PRO A 178 -19.27 16.36 -3.67
CA PRO A 178 -19.91 15.07 -3.98
C PRO A 178 -20.06 14.86 -5.48
N GLY A 179 -19.93 13.62 -5.94
CA GLY A 179 -19.91 13.23 -7.35
C GLY A 179 -18.58 13.48 -8.08
N THR A 180 -17.61 14.16 -7.45
CA THR A 180 -16.29 14.39 -8.05
C THR A 180 -15.30 13.30 -7.62
N THR A 181 -14.53 12.81 -8.58
CA THR A 181 -13.49 11.80 -8.35
C THR A 181 -12.13 12.46 -8.09
N PHE A 182 -11.41 11.97 -7.09
CA PHE A 182 -10.10 12.47 -6.70
C PHE A 182 -9.03 11.35 -6.80
N PRO A 183 -7.83 11.67 -7.31
CA PRO A 183 -6.75 10.69 -7.42
C PRO A 183 -6.20 10.31 -6.04
N VAL A 184 -5.87 9.03 -5.87
CA VAL A 184 -5.28 8.48 -4.63
C VAL A 184 -3.88 7.95 -4.91
N ALA A 185 -3.78 7.04 -5.88
CA ALA A 185 -2.52 6.40 -6.26
C ALA A 185 -2.54 6.02 -7.75
N SER A 186 -1.37 5.88 -8.34
CA SER A 186 -1.20 5.38 -9.71
C SER A 186 0.09 4.58 -9.84
N ALA A 187 0.02 3.43 -10.47
CA ALA A 187 1.16 2.65 -10.90
C ALA A 187 1.34 2.80 -12.40
N ASP A 188 2.51 3.28 -12.84
CA ASP A 188 2.88 3.31 -14.24
C ASP A 188 3.15 1.89 -14.78
N GLN A 189 3.28 1.77 -16.10
CA GLN A 189 3.71 0.53 -16.72
C GLN A 189 5.02 0.01 -16.10
N GLY A 190 5.02 -1.26 -15.69
CA GLY A 190 6.15 -1.91 -15.02
C GLY A 190 6.28 -1.60 -13.52
N GLN A 191 5.31 -0.88 -12.92
CA GLN A 191 5.14 -0.66 -11.48
C GLN A 191 3.81 -1.28 -11.01
N GLY A 192 3.58 -1.33 -9.69
CA GLY A 192 2.28 -1.69 -9.11
C GLY A 192 1.82 -3.13 -9.29
N LYS A 193 2.63 -3.99 -9.93
CA LYS A 193 2.38 -5.44 -9.98
C LYS A 193 2.54 -6.05 -8.59
N GLY A 194 1.75 -7.08 -8.29
CA GLY A 194 1.69 -7.73 -6.98
C GLY A 194 0.69 -7.05 -6.05
N THR A 195 0.83 -7.31 -4.76
CA THR A 195 -0.06 -6.79 -3.71
C THR A 195 0.52 -5.52 -3.11
N TRP A 196 -0.26 -4.45 -3.14
CA TRP A 196 0.09 -3.14 -2.62
C TRP A 196 -0.91 -2.70 -1.57
N ILE A 197 -0.39 -2.19 -0.47
CA ILE A 197 -1.18 -1.56 0.57
C ILE A 197 -1.04 -0.05 0.42
N ILE A 198 -2.17 0.64 0.39
CA ILE A 198 -2.23 2.11 0.46
C ILE A 198 -2.82 2.49 1.81
N SER A 199 -1.97 2.92 2.73
CA SER A 199 -2.33 3.27 4.11
C SER A 199 -2.49 4.77 4.28
N PHE A 200 -3.48 5.20 5.05
CA PHE A 200 -3.65 6.57 5.52
C PHE A 200 -3.36 6.65 7.01
N GLY A 201 -2.19 7.19 7.34
CA GLY A 201 -1.66 7.21 8.69
C GLY A 201 -0.95 5.92 9.08
N ALA A 202 -0.36 5.94 10.26
CA ALA A 202 0.51 4.87 10.75
C ALA A 202 0.50 4.81 12.28
N SER A 203 0.73 3.62 12.82
CA SER A 203 0.97 3.39 14.24
C SER A 203 2.36 3.91 14.65
N ALA A 204 2.62 4.00 15.96
CA ALA A 204 3.96 4.33 16.45
C ALA A 204 4.98 3.19 16.24
N GLU A 205 4.51 1.99 15.90
CA GLU A 205 5.31 0.78 15.71
C GLU A 205 5.65 0.51 14.24
N ASN A 206 5.18 1.38 13.33
CA ASN A 206 5.41 1.21 11.91
C ASN A 206 6.91 1.20 11.57
N ASN A 207 7.26 0.41 10.56
CA ASN A 207 8.63 0.24 10.04
C ASN A 207 8.89 1.09 8.78
N GLY A 208 7.95 1.93 8.38
CA GLY A 208 7.98 2.72 7.14
C GLY A 208 8.42 4.17 7.34
N ASP A 209 9.05 4.50 8.46
CA ASP A 209 9.45 5.87 8.86
C ASP A 209 8.30 6.89 8.86
N GLN A 210 7.06 6.42 9.09
CA GLN A 210 5.89 7.29 9.13
C GLN A 210 5.69 7.86 10.54
N ALA A 211 5.22 9.11 10.61
CA ALA A 211 4.83 9.69 11.89
C ALA A 211 3.55 9.04 12.43
N ASN A 212 3.51 8.74 13.72
CA ASN A 212 2.31 8.19 14.37
C ASN A 212 1.13 9.15 14.21
N THR A 213 -0.01 8.62 13.74
CA THR A 213 -1.28 9.36 13.62
C THR A 213 -2.34 8.89 14.60
N MET A 214 -2.05 7.84 15.34
CA MET A 214 -2.97 7.09 16.18
C MET A 214 -3.05 7.68 17.59
N PHE A 215 -4.24 7.67 18.18
CA PHE A 215 -4.45 8.09 19.57
C PHE A 215 -5.62 7.33 20.20
N PRO A 216 -5.59 7.04 21.51
CA PRO A 216 -6.70 6.35 22.17
C PRO A 216 -7.94 7.24 22.21
N LYS A 217 -9.10 6.71 21.82
CA LYS A 217 -10.39 7.39 22.06
C LYS A 217 -10.87 7.08 23.47
N VAL A 218 -11.34 8.14 24.12
CA VAL A 218 -11.93 8.10 25.46
C VAL A 218 -13.29 8.79 25.46
N ASP A 219 -14.17 8.38 26.37
CA ASP A 219 -15.48 9.01 26.57
C ASP A 219 -15.37 10.30 27.39
N GLU A 220 -16.51 10.93 27.70
CA GLU A 220 -16.58 12.16 28.49
C GLU A 220 -16.05 12.02 29.93
N LYS A 221 -15.90 10.78 30.42
CA LYS A 221 -15.38 10.44 31.75
C LYS A 221 -13.91 9.98 31.69
N ASN A 222 -13.24 10.20 30.55
CA ASN A 222 -11.88 9.72 30.27
C ASN A 222 -11.73 8.19 30.36
N GLN A 223 -12.80 7.43 30.14
CA GLN A 223 -12.74 5.98 30.07
C GLN A 223 -12.49 5.51 28.63
N PRO A 224 -11.77 4.41 28.41
CA PRO A 224 -11.60 3.82 27.08
C PRO A 224 -12.94 3.59 26.39
N VAL A 225 -13.07 4.08 25.14
CA VAL A 225 -14.17 3.67 24.27
C VAL A 225 -13.82 2.30 23.71
N LEU A 226 -14.72 1.31 23.87
CA LEU A 226 -14.51 -0.05 23.39
C LEU A 226 -15.39 -0.32 22.16
N ASP A 227 -14.88 -1.12 21.22
CA ASP A 227 -15.66 -1.60 20.08
C ASP A 227 -16.15 -3.03 20.33
N GLU A 228 -17.46 -3.19 20.51
CA GLU A 228 -18.08 -4.50 20.76
C GLU A 228 -17.95 -5.45 19.56
N ASN A 229 -17.75 -4.92 18.34
CA ASN A 229 -17.57 -5.74 17.16
C ASN A 229 -16.14 -6.29 17.06
N PHE A 230 -15.17 -5.71 17.76
CA PHE A 230 -13.77 -6.13 17.74
C PHE A 230 -13.33 -6.56 19.14
N GLU A 231 -14.02 -7.56 19.70
CA GLU A 231 -13.63 -8.21 20.96
C GLU A 231 -13.47 -7.24 22.15
N ASN A 232 -14.21 -6.12 22.17
CA ASN A 232 -14.09 -5.05 23.15
C ASN A 232 -12.69 -4.41 23.20
N GLN A 233 -11.98 -4.39 22.08
CA GLN A 233 -10.73 -3.65 21.94
C GLN A 233 -10.97 -2.15 22.11
N GLN A 234 -9.98 -1.45 22.68
CA GLN A 234 -10.05 0.00 22.81
C GLN A 234 -9.96 0.66 21.43
N VAL A 235 -10.96 1.46 21.09
CA VAL A 235 -10.99 2.26 19.88
C VAL A 235 -9.82 3.23 19.86
N GLN A 236 -9.08 3.22 18.77
CA GLN A 236 -8.08 4.23 18.45
C GLN A 236 -8.65 5.18 17.39
N GLY A 237 -8.35 6.47 17.51
CA GLY A 237 -8.59 7.46 16.46
C GLY A 237 -7.37 7.59 15.56
N ASN A 238 -7.59 7.97 14.30
CA ASN A 238 -6.56 8.20 13.31
C ASN A 238 -6.66 9.63 12.75
N LYS A 239 -5.62 10.44 12.94
CA LYS A 239 -5.57 11.83 12.47
C LYS A 239 -5.39 11.99 10.96
N ALA A 240 -5.08 10.91 10.24
CA ALA A 240 -4.86 10.94 8.80
C ALA A 240 -6.15 11.09 7.99
N ILE A 241 -7.30 10.72 8.57
CA ILE A 241 -8.60 10.88 7.93
C ILE A 241 -9.54 11.64 8.87
N PHE A 242 -10.09 12.75 8.40
CA PHE A 242 -10.97 13.57 9.20
C PHE A 242 -12.06 14.25 8.37
N LEU A 243 -13.23 14.43 9.00
CA LEU A 243 -14.32 15.22 8.48
C LEU A 243 -14.27 16.62 9.11
N SER A 244 -14.10 17.65 8.30
CA SER A 244 -14.20 19.04 8.73
C SER A 244 -15.59 19.58 8.39
N VAL A 245 -16.32 20.12 9.37
CA VAL A 245 -17.66 20.70 9.16
C VAL A 245 -17.62 22.21 9.38
N PRO A 246 -18.06 23.05 8.42
CA PRO A 246 -18.01 24.50 8.57
C PRO A 246 -18.81 25.04 9.75
N ASP A 247 -18.32 26.10 10.40
CA ASP A 247 -18.90 26.72 11.60
C ASP A 247 -20.33 27.28 11.42
N ALA A 248 -20.76 27.51 10.18
CA ALA A 248 -22.14 27.93 9.88
C ALA A 248 -23.15 26.77 9.84
N VAL A 249 -22.70 25.52 9.74
CA VAL A 249 -23.59 24.35 9.62
C VAL A 249 -24.09 23.95 10.99
N LYS A 250 -25.40 23.79 11.15
CA LYS A 250 -25.97 23.23 12.38
C LYS A 250 -25.84 21.71 12.39
N ILE A 251 -25.31 21.15 13.48
CA ILE A 251 -25.17 19.70 13.65
C ILE A 251 -26.19 19.22 14.67
N HIS A 252 -27.07 18.31 14.25
CA HIS A 252 -27.95 17.55 15.15
C HIS A 252 -27.25 16.33 15.76
N PRO A 253 -27.59 15.91 16.99
CA PRO A 253 -27.02 14.73 17.65
C PRO A 253 -27.62 13.43 17.08
N VAL A 254 -27.45 13.22 15.78
CA VAL A 254 -27.88 12.05 15.02
C VAL A 254 -26.71 11.46 14.24
N GLN A 255 -26.88 10.25 13.72
CA GLN A 255 -25.85 9.62 12.89
C GLN A 255 -25.95 10.12 11.44
N TYR A 256 -24.91 10.79 10.95
CA TYR A 256 -24.78 11.13 9.53
C TYR A 256 -24.05 10.03 8.77
N GLN A 257 -24.47 9.80 7.53
CA GLN A 257 -23.88 8.78 6.66
C GLN A 257 -23.61 9.36 5.27
N THR A 258 -22.58 8.82 4.62
CA THR A 258 -22.17 9.11 3.25
C THR A 258 -21.77 7.79 2.59
N GLU A 259 -21.65 7.79 1.27
CA GLU A 259 -21.15 6.66 0.50
C GLU A 259 -19.87 7.06 -0.23
N LEU A 260 -18.86 6.20 -0.12
CA LEU A 260 -17.60 6.34 -0.82
C LEU A 260 -17.46 5.23 -1.85
N THR A 261 -17.10 5.62 -3.07
CA THR A 261 -16.77 4.70 -4.15
C THR A 261 -15.28 4.78 -4.43
N TRP A 262 -14.60 3.64 -4.26
CA TRP A 262 -13.21 3.45 -4.70
C TRP A 262 -13.20 2.90 -6.12
N ILE A 263 -12.42 3.53 -6.99
CA ILE A 263 -12.39 3.22 -8.42
C ILE A 263 -10.98 2.75 -8.75
N LEU A 264 -10.86 1.49 -9.16
CA LEU A 264 -9.61 0.88 -9.64
C LEU A 264 -9.75 0.63 -11.14
N ALA A 265 -8.81 1.15 -11.92
CA ALA A 265 -8.82 1.02 -13.37
C ALA A 265 -7.42 0.72 -13.92
N GLU A 266 -7.35 -0.10 -14.97
CA GLU A 266 -6.14 -0.32 -15.76
C GLU A 266 -5.71 0.99 -16.46
N LEU A 267 -4.40 1.20 -16.63
CA LEU A 267 -3.91 2.27 -17.49
C LEU A 267 -4.21 1.96 -18.97
N PRO A 268 -4.68 2.94 -19.76
CA PRO A 268 -4.97 2.75 -21.19
C PRO A 268 -3.77 2.29 -22.02
#